data_AF-X7YN83-F1
#
_entry.id   AF-X7YN83-F1
#
_cell.length_a   1.000
_cell.length_b   1.000
_cell.length_c   1.000
_cell.angle_alpha   90.00
_cell.angle_beta   90.00
_cell.angle_gamma   90.00
#
_symmetry.space_group_name_H-M   'P 1'
#
loop_
_entity.id
_entity.type
_entity.pdbx_description
1 polymer ?
#
loop_
_entity_poly.entity_id
_entity_poly.type
_entity_poly.pdbx_seq_one_letter_code
_entity_poly.pdbx_strand_id
1 'polypeptide(L)'
;MINDTQTNTATLSSLPGNAFQANAVLADPQKAGMQVAVHWPYSANVHCEIDVDDNVAAQVDQFVRPVPGSTDPMNGVLPCGAPLPTS
;
A
#
# COMPACT_ATOMS: atom_id res chain seq x y z
N MET A 1 -14.47 -15.56 13.52
CA MET A 1 -15.00 -14.52 12.62
C MET A 1 -13.83 -13.98 11.83
N ILE A 2 -13.94 -13.93 10.51
CA ILE A 2 -12.90 -13.33 9.64
C ILE A 2 -13.13 -11.82 9.65
N ASN A 3 -12.09 -11.02 9.88
CA ASN A 3 -12.19 -9.56 9.95
C ASN A 3 -11.76 -8.95 8.62
N ASP A 4 -12.70 -8.87 7.67
CA ASP A 4 -12.46 -8.35 6.31
C ASP A 4 -12.18 -6.84 6.26
N THR A 5 -12.30 -6.13 7.39
CA THR A 5 -12.09 -4.68 7.48
C THR A 5 -10.79 -4.28 8.16
N GLN A 6 -9.91 -5.25 8.45
CA GLN A 6 -8.68 -4.97 9.17
C GLN A 6 -7.69 -4.19 8.29
N THR A 7 -7.49 -2.92 8.62
CA THR A 7 -6.45 -2.09 8.01
C THR A 7 -5.18 -2.20 8.86
N ASN A 8 -4.09 -2.68 8.25
CA ASN A 8 -2.77 -2.66 8.88
C ASN A 8 -1.99 -1.47 8.33
N THR A 9 -1.45 -0.63 9.22
CA THR A 9 -0.61 0.51 8.85
C THR A 9 0.77 0.32 9.45
N ALA A 10 1.82 0.57 8.68
CA ALA A 10 3.15 0.74 9.21
C ALA A 10 3.80 1.98 8.64
N THR A 11 4.63 2.62 9.46
CA THR A 11 5.53 3.66 9.01
C THR A 11 6.73 3.00 8.35
N LEU A 12 6.88 3.17 7.04
CA LEU A 12 8.13 2.86 6.36
C LEU A 12 9.19 3.85 6.86
N SER A 13 10.32 3.33 7.36
CA SER A 13 11.41 4.20 7.80
C SER A 13 11.99 4.96 6.61
N SER A 14 12.49 6.18 6.85
CA SER A 14 13.09 7.04 5.81
C SER A 14 14.43 6.51 5.27
N LEU A 15 14.95 5.41 5.82
CA LEU A 15 16.14 4.75 5.32
C LEU A 15 15.77 3.82 4.13
N PRO A 16 16.50 3.88 3.00
CA PRO A 16 16.32 2.93 1.92
C PRO A 16 16.45 1.47 2.40
N GLY A 17 15.67 0.56 1.82
CA GLY A 17 15.78 -0.89 2.09
C GLY A 17 14.83 -1.44 3.15
N ASN A 18 13.84 -0.66 3.63
CA ASN A 18 12.80 -1.18 4.52
C ASN A 18 11.63 -1.74 3.71
N ALA A 19 11.27 -3.00 3.97
CA ALA A 19 10.06 -3.62 3.46
C ALA A 19 8.97 -3.59 4.54
N PHE A 20 7.72 -3.37 4.12
CA PHE A 20 6.55 -3.60 4.95
C PHE A 20 5.80 -4.80 4.41
N GLN A 21 5.46 -5.73 5.29
CA GLN A 21 4.60 -6.86 4.98
C GLN A 21 3.52 -6.95 6.05
N ALA A 22 2.28 -7.11 5.60
CA ALA A 22 1.15 -7.41 6.46
C ALA A 22 0.41 -8.61 5.89
N ASN A 23 0.08 -9.57 6.75
CA ASN A 23 -0.70 -10.74 6.39
C ASN A 23 -2.10 -10.62 6.99
N ALA A 24 -3.11 -10.96 6.20
CA ALA A 24 -4.50 -10.99 6.64
C ALA A 24 -5.21 -12.22 6.07
N VAL A 25 -6.20 -12.73 6.80
CA VAL A 25 -7.15 -13.69 6.26
C VAL A 25 -8.42 -12.91 5.91
N LEU A 26 -8.85 -13.00 4.66
CA LEU A 26 -10.05 -12.35 4.14
C LEU A 26 -11.05 -13.41 3.71
N ALA A 27 -12.34 -13.15 3.89
CA ALA A 27 -13.41 -14.03 3.42
C ALA A 27 -13.55 -13.97 1.88
N ASP A 28 -13.18 -12.82 1.30
CA ASP A 28 -13.09 -12.63 -0.15
C ASP A 28 -11.67 -12.13 -0.50
N PRO A 29 -10.83 -12.96 -1.14
CA PRO A 29 -9.47 -12.56 -1.52
C PRO A 29 -9.43 -11.42 -2.53
N GLN A 30 -10.52 -11.16 -3.26
CA GLN A 30 -10.61 -10.03 -4.19
C GLN A 30 -10.63 -8.67 -3.49
N LYS A 31 -10.73 -8.65 -2.15
CA LYS A 31 -10.65 -7.44 -1.33
C LYS A 31 -9.25 -7.16 -0.79
N ALA A 32 -8.27 -8.01 -1.10
CA ALA A 32 -6.89 -7.78 -0.71
C ALA A 32 -6.32 -6.54 -1.43
N GLY A 33 -5.90 -5.54 -0.66
CA GLY A 33 -5.35 -4.30 -1.20
C GLY A 33 -4.56 -3.54 -0.15
N MET A 34 -3.74 -2.60 -0.62
CA MET A 34 -2.93 -1.72 0.21
C MET A 34 -2.72 -0.35 -0.44
N GLN A 35 -2.38 0.63 0.38
CA GLN A 35 -1.92 1.94 -0.06
C GLN A 35 -0.57 2.22 0.57
N VAL A 36 0.41 2.61 -0.25
CA VAL A 36 1.73 3.04 0.21
C VAL A 36 1.82 4.55 0.10
N ALA A 37 2.03 5.22 1.23
CA ALA A 37 2.18 6.67 1.29
C ALA A 37 3.64 7.09 1.44
N VAL A 38 4.19 7.74 0.43
CA VAL A 38 5.48 8.43 0.48
C VAL A 38 5.22 9.88 0.85
N HIS A 39 5.79 10.34 1.96
CA HIS A 39 5.60 11.69 2.44
C HIS A 39 6.71 12.61 1.91
N TRP A 40 6.34 13.83 1.49
CA TRP A 40 7.31 14.88 1.20
C TRP A 40 8.21 15.11 2.43
N PRO A 41 9.54 15.34 2.29
CA PRO A 41 10.31 15.62 1.07
C PRO A 41 10.88 14.39 0.36
N TYR A 42 10.49 13.18 0.76
CA TYR A 42 11.09 11.96 0.24
C TYR A 42 10.51 11.57 -1.11
N SER A 43 11.25 10.75 -1.84
CA SER A 43 10.81 10.09 -3.08
C SER A 43 11.37 8.68 -3.08
N ALA A 44 10.64 7.73 -3.68
CA ALA A 44 11.03 6.33 -3.66
C ALA A 44 10.59 5.61 -4.92
N ASN A 45 11.37 4.62 -5.34
CA ASN A 45 10.84 3.53 -6.16
C ASN A 45 10.09 2.61 -5.22
N VAL A 46 8.79 2.45 -5.45
CA VAL A 46 7.93 1.59 -4.66
C VAL A 46 7.61 0.36 -5.49
N HIS A 47 8.01 -0.79 -4.97
CA HIS A 47 7.53 -2.08 -5.40
C HIS A 47 6.46 -2.51 -4.39
N CYS A 48 5.27 -2.80 -4.89
CA CYS A 48 4.15 -3.29 -4.09
C CYS A 48 3.62 -4.58 -4.70
N GLU A 49 3.35 -5.56 -3.85
CA GLU A 49 2.83 -6.87 -4.23
C GLU A 49 1.72 -7.30 -3.25
N ILE A 50 0.65 -7.89 -3.78
CA ILE A 50 -0.40 -8.55 -3.02
C ILE A 50 -0.37 -10.03 -3.39
N ASP A 51 -0.01 -10.85 -2.42
CA ASP A 51 -0.03 -12.31 -2.53
C ASP A 51 -1.32 -12.88 -1.93
N VAL A 52 -1.99 -13.74 -2.70
CA VAL A 52 -3.15 -14.52 -2.27
C VAL A 52 -2.83 -15.99 -2.49
N ASP A 53 -2.84 -16.78 -1.41
CA ASP A 53 -2.53 -18.21 -1.44
C ASP A 53 -1.23 -18.52 -2.22
N ASP A 54 -0.16 -17.79 -1.89
CA ASP A 54 1.17 -17.88 -2.50
C ASP A 54 1.22 -17.53 -4.01
N ASN A 55 0.21 -16.81 -4.52
CA ASN A 55 0.16 -16.31 -5.90
C ASN A 55 0.08 -14.78 -5.92
N VAL A 56 0.87 -14.15 -6.79
CA VAL A 56 0.82 -12.70 -7.03
C VAL A 56 -0.51 -12.32 -7.67
N ALA A 57 -1.40 -11.72 -6.89
CA ALA A 57 -2.72 -11.28 -7.35
C ALA A 57 -2.68 -9.84 -7.91
N ALA A 58 -1.79 -9.00 -7.39
CA ALA A 58 -1.54 -7.66 -7.92
C ALA A 58 -0.09 -7.24 -7.66
N GLN A 59 0.49 -6.52 -8.61
CA GLN A 59 1.83 -5.97 -8.49
C GLN A 59 1.89 -4.58 -9.13
N VAL A 60 2.55 -3.64 -8.47
CA VAL A 60 2.81 -2.30 -8.99
C VAL A 60 4.24 -1.87 -8.66
N ASP A 61 4.95 -1.44 -9.70
CA ASP A 61 6.28 -0.84 -9.61
C ASP A 61 6.19 0.61 -10.10
N GLN A 62 6.36 1.58 -9.20
CA GLN A 62 6.23 2.98 -9.55
C GLN A 62 7.18 3.88 -8.76
N PHE A 63 7.78 4.86 -9.46
CA PHE A 63 8.45 5.98 -8.79
C PHE A 63 7.42 6.97 -8.24
N VAL A 64 7.41 7.13 -6.93
CA VAL A 64 6.49 8.01 -6.21
C VAL A 64 7.26 9.25 -5.74
N ARG A 65 6.82 10.41 -6.23
CA ARG A 65 7.38 11.72 -5.88
C ARG A 65 6.26 12.71 -5.53
N PRO A 66 5.99 12.94 -4.23
CA PRO A 66 4.99 13.89 -3.79
C PRO A 66 5.35 15.31 -4.20
N VAL A 67 4.35 16.09 -4.60
CA VAL A 67 4.48 17.52 -4.91
C VAL A 67 4.35 18.34 -3.61
N PRO A 68 5.35 19.17 -3.25
CA PRO A 68 5.25 20.05 -2.09
C PRO A 68 4.06 21.00 -2.19
N GLY A 69 3.30 21.14 -1.10
CA GLY A 69 2.16 22.05 -1.02
C GLY A 69 0.90 21.59 -1.76
N SER A 70 0.87 20.38 -2.31
CA SER A 70 -0.34 19.82 -2.91
C SER A 70 -1.41 19.55 -1.84
N THR A 71 -2.65 19.87 -2.15
CA THR A 71 -3.84 19.55 -1.34
C THR A 71 -4.53 18.25 -1.76
N ASP A 72 -3.99 17.56 -2.76
CA ASP A 72 -4.54 16.30 -3.24
C ASP A 72 -4.29 15.19 -2.19
N PRO A 73 -5.33 14.51 -1.67
CA PRO A 73 -5.17 13.42 -0.72
C PRO A 73 -4.39 12.23 -1.29
N MET A 74 -4.30 12.11 -2.62
CA MET A 74 -3.52 11.08 -3.30
C MET A 74 -2.07 11.52 -3.61
N ASN A 75 -1.67 12.72 -3.20
CA ASN A 75 -0.31 13.21 -3.41
C ASN A 75 0.71 12.33 -2.67
N GLY A 76 1.47 11.53 -3.42
CA GLY A 76 2.45 10.61 -2.83
C GLY A 76 1.88 9.26 -2.40
N VAL A 77 0.61 8.97 -2.73
CA VAL A 77 -0.03 7.70 -2.39
C VAL A 77 -0.05 6.78 -3.62
N LEU A 78 0.42 5.55 -3.44
CA LEU A 78 0.36 4.48 -4.44
C LEU A 78 -0.62 3.40 -4.00
N PRO A 79 -1.79 3.27 -4.67
CA PRO A 79 -2.69 2.14 -4.45
C PRO A 79 -2.17 0.87 -5.14
N CYS A 80 -2.46 -0.29 -4.56
CA CYS A 80 -2.00 -1.59 -5.02
C CYS A 80 -3.00 -2.69 -4.62
N GLY A 81 -3.48 -3.46 -5.58
CA GLY A 81 -4.58 -4.41 -5.38
C GLY A 81 -5.96 -3.75 -5.32
N ALA A 82 -6.86 -4.33 -4.53
CA ALA A 82 -8.24 -3.89 -4.41
C ALA A 82 -8.36 -2.44 -3.87
N PRO A 83 -9.41 -1.70 -4.26
CA PRO A 83 -9.67 -0.39 -3.68
C PRO A 83 -9.96 -0.53 -2.19
N LEU A 84 -9.21 0.20 -1.36
CA LEU A 84 -9.45 0.20 0.08
C LEU A 84 -10.83 0.80 0.39
N PRO A 85 -11.60 0.22 1.32
CA PRO A 85 -12.85 0.81 1.78
C PRO A 85 -12.60 2.22 2.30
N THR A 86 -13.31 3.21 1.78
CA THR A 86 -13.36 4.54 2.40
C THR A 86 -14.13 4.40 3.71
N SER A 87 -13.44 4.49 4.85
CA SER A 87 -14.06 4.50 6.19
C SER A 87 -14.92 5.75 6.40
#